data_AF-A0A918XA65-F1
#
_entry.id   AF-A0A918XA65-F1
#
_cell.length_a   1.000
_cell.length_b   1.000
_cell.length_c   1.000
_cell.angle_alpha   90.00
_cell.angle_beta   90.00
_cell.angle_gamma   90.00
#
_symmetry.space_group_name_H-M   'P 1'
#
loop_
_entity.id
_entity.type
_entity.pdbx_description
1 polymer ?
#
loop_
_entity_poly.entity_id
_entity_poly.type
_entity_poly.pdbx_seq_one_letter_code
_entity_poly.pdbx_strand_id
1 'polypeptide(L)'
;MRFRPNMQGINSLMKTPEMGAEVRRVAERIASAAESVKGGEFKTDAALESRRWRAAVIGNYAKHNDREGTRDALLRGMDGAD
;
A
#
# COMPACT_ATOMS: atom_id res chain seq x y z
N MET A 1 -33.36 8.77 -10.66
CA MET A 1 -32.95 8.45 -9.26
C MET A 1 -31.42 8.54 -9.21
N ARG A 2 -30.83 9.35 -8.32
CA ARG A 2 -29.36 9.49 -8.23
C ARG A 2 -28.83 8.47 -7.24
N PHE A 3 -27.88 7.63 -7.66
CA PHE A 3 -27.22 6.68 -6.77
C PHE A 3 -26.63 7.42 -5.57
N ARG A 4 -26.89 6.90 -4.37
CA ARG A 4 -26.31 7.38 -3.11
C ARG A 4 -25.57 6.20 -2.46
N PRO A 5 -24.23 6.25 -2.39
CA PRO A 5 -23.46 5.22 -1.72
C PRO A 5 -23.85 5.13 -0.23
N ASN A 6 -23.91 3.91 0.29
CA ASN A 6 -24.07 3.68 1.73
C ASN A 6 -22.75 3.95 2.45
N MET A 7 -22.49 5.23 2.77
CA MET A 7 -21.24 5.65 3.41
C MET A 7 -21.04 5.02 4.80
N GLN A 8 -22.11 4.74 5.55
CA GLN A 8 -22.01 4.04 6.83
C GLN A 8 -21.55 2.60 6.64
N GLY A 9 -22.18 1.85 5.72
CA GLY A 9 -21.79 0.49 5.41
C GLY A 9 -20.34 0.38 4.95
N ILE A 10 -19.92 1.30 4.07
CA ILE A 10 -18.52 1.38 3.61
C ILE A 10 -17.57 1.65 4.79
N ASN A 11 -17.87 2.63 5.63
CA ASN A 11 -17.00 2.95 6.78
C ASN A 11 -16.88 1.81 7.79
N SER A 12 -17.94 1.02 7.97
CA SER A 12 -17.90 -0.18 8.81
C SER A 12 -17.06 -1.28 8.17
N LEU A 13 -17.22 -1.53 6.87
CA LEU A 13 -16.42 -2.48 6.10
C LEU A 13 -14.92 -2.16 6.19
N MET A 14 -14.57 -0.87 6.09
CA MET A 14 -13.17 -0.42 6.12
C MET A 14 -12.42 -0.69 7.44
N LYS A 15 -13.11 -1.16 8.48
CA LYS A 15 -12.55 -1.48 9.80
C LYS A 15 -12.46 -2.98 10.07
N THR A 16 -13.00 -3.84 9.20
CA THR A 16 -13.04 -5.27 9.46
C THR A 16 -11.65 -5.90 9.26
N PRO A 17 -11.35 -7.04 9.93
CA PRO A 17 -10.08 -7.75 9.75
C PRO A 17 -9.81 -8.18 8.32
N GLU A 18 -10.85 -8.55 7.56
CA GLU A 18 -10.75 -8.94 6.15
C GLU A 18 -10.23 -7.78 5.31
N MET A 19 -10.70 -6.55 5.61
CA MET A 19 -10.18 -5.37 4.94
C MET A 19 -8.73 -5.09 5.34
N GLY A 20 -8.36 -5.36 6.59
CA GLY A 20 -6.96 -5.31 7.02
C GLY A 20 -6.06 -6.27 6.24
N ALA A 21 -6.50 -7.51 6.04
CA ALA A 21 -5.78 -8.51 5.26
C ALA A 21 -5.61 -8.08 3.80
N GLU A 22 -6.66 -7.53 3.19
CA GLU A 22 -6.60 -7.09 1.79
C GLU A 22 -5.72 -5.84 1.62
N VAL A 23 -5.81 -4.85 2.52
CA VAL A 23 -4.94 -3.67 2.50
C VAL A 23 -3.47 -4.06 2.67
N ARG A 24 -3.19 -5.03 3.55
CA ARG A 24 -1.85 -5.60 3.71
C ARG A 24 -1.38 -6.31 2.43
N ARG A 25 -2.22 -7.15 1.83
CA ARG A 25 -1.92 -7.87 0.59
C ARG A 25 -1.58 -6.90 -0.55
N VAL A 26 -2.33 -5.82 -0.71
CA VAL A 26 -2.05 -4.80 -1.74
C VAL A 26 -0.71 -4.12 -1.47
N ALA A 27 -0.41 -3.76 -0.22
CA ALA A 27 0.88 -3.17 0.12
C ALA A 27 2.06 -4.13 -0.16
N GLU A 28 1.90 -5.42 0.13
CA GLU A 28 2.90 -6.46 -0.17
C GLU A 28 3.09 -6.63 -1.70
N ARG A 29 2.01 -6.56 -2.49
CA ARG A 29 2.12 -6.56 -3.97
C ARG A 29 2.91 -5.36 -4.48
N ILE A 30 2.62 -4.16 -3.96
CA ILE A 30 3.34 -2.92 -4.34
C ILE A 30 4.83 -3.03 -3.98
N ALA A 31 5.15 -3.52 -2.79
CA ALA A 31 6.53 -3.71 -2.35
C ALA A 31 7.27 -4.67 -3.30
N SER A 32 6.73 -5.87 -3.54
CA SER A 32 7.31 -6.85 -4.46
C SER A 32 7.50 -6.31 -5.88
N ALA A 33 6.52 -5.56 -6.38
CA ALA A 33 6.62 -4.91 -7.69
C ALA A 33 7.78 -3.90 -7.71
N ALA A 34 7.90 -3.04 -6.69
CA ALA A 34 8.98 -2.08 -6.59
C ALA A 34 10.37 -2.74 -6.49
N GLU A 35 10.50 -3.83 -5.72
CA GLU A 35 11.74 -4.61 -5.60
C GLU A 35 12.21 -5.16 -6.96
N SER A 36 11.27 -5.66 -7.77
CA SER A 36 11.57 -6.27 -9.07
C SER A 36 12.12 -5.30 -10.14
N VAL A 37 11.94 -3.98 -9.97
CA VAL A 37 12.32 -2.99 -11.00
C VAL A 37 13.79 -2.57 -10.90
N LYS A 38 14.31 -2.35 -9.69
CA LYS A 38 15.68 -1.83 -9.49
C LYS A 38 16.47 -2.49 -8.35
N GLY A 39 15.90 -3.47 -7.64
CA GLY A 39 16.56 -4.07 -6.47
C GLY A 39 16.69 -3.07 -5.33
N GLY A 40 15.56 -2.76 -4.69
CA GLY A 40 15.50 -2.05 -3.41
C GLY A 40 15.03 -2.98 -2.30
N GLU A 41 15.21 -2.62 -1.04
CA GLU A 41 14.53 -3.28 0.09
C GLU A 41 13.30 -2.44 0.47
N PHE A 42 12.10 -3.03 0.36
CA PHE A 42 10.85 -2.39 0.77
C PHE A 42 10.21 -3.14 1.93
N LYS A 43 9.83 -2.40 2.97
CA LYS A 43 9.07 -2.93 4.11
C LYS A 43 7.61 -2.50 4.01
N THR A 44 6.70 -3.39 4.36
CA THR A 44 5.28 -3.06 4.53
C THR A 44 4.92 -2.96 6.01
N ASP A 45 3.99 -2.07 6.32
CA ASP A 45 3.37 -1.95 7.63
C ASP A 45 1.87 -1.72 7.45
N ALA A 46 1.04 -2.48 8.14
CA ALA A 46 -0.41 -2.41 8.04
C ALA A 46 -1.05 -2.38 9.42
N ALA A 47 -1.87 -1.36 9.68
CA ALA A 47 -2.49 -1.14 10.97
C ALA A 47 -3.92 -0.61 10.83
N LEU A 48 -4.76 -1.00 11.79
CA LEU A 48 -6.06 -0.36 11.99
C LEU A 48 -5.82 0.99 12.67
N GLU A 49 -6.01 2.06 11.91
CA GLU A 49 -5.96 3.43 12.43
C GLU A 49 -7.32 3.87 12.99
N SER A 50 -7.38 5.06 13.57
CA SER A 50 -8.58 5.66 14.19
C SER A 50 -9.88 5.58 13.37
N ARG A 51 -9.79 5.38 12.04
CA ARG A 51 -10.96 5.36 11.14
C ARG A 51 -11.05 4.16 10.21
N ARG A 52 -9.94 3.53 9.83
CA ARG A 52 -9.88 2.45 8.84
C ARG A 52 -8.52 1.78 8.84
N TRP A 53 -8.44 0.58 8.29
CA TRP A 53 -7.16 -0.02 7.93
C TRP A 53 -6.38 0.86 6.96
N ARG A 54 -5.07 0.94 7.20
CA ARG A 54 -4.10 1.60 6.33
C ARG A 54 -2.87 0.71 6.24
N ALA A 55 -2.19 0.80 5.11
CA ALA A 55 -0.85 0.25 4.97
C ALA A 55 0.10 1.29 4.37
N ALA A 56 1.36 1.14 4.72
CA ALA A 56 2.47 1.90 4.17
C ALA A 56 3.46 0.94 3.53
N VAL A 57 4.06 1.40 2.43
CA VAL A 57 5.23 0.77 1.80
C VAL A 57 6.41 1.72 2.01
N ILE A 58 7.46 1.23 2.65
CA ILE A 58 8.57 2.03 3.16
C ILE A 58 9.85 1.53 2.48
N GLY A 59 10.39 2.34 1.56
CA GLY A 59 11.67 2.05 0.91
C GLY A 59 12.86 2.36 1.82
N ASN A 60 13.89 1.51 1.79
CA ASN A 60 15.15 1.77 2.47
C ASN A 60 16.09 2.66 1.63
N TYR A 61 15.86 3.97 1.70
CA TYR A 61 16.62 4.98 0.95
C TYR A 61 18.10 5.13 1.35
N ALA A 62 18.50 4.61 2.51
CA ALA A 62 19.86 4.78 3.04
C ALA A 62 20.82 3.70 2.51
N LYS A 63 20.35 2.46 2.33
CA LYS A 63 21.21 1.34 1.91
C LYS A 63 21.73 1.46 0.49
N HIS A 64 20.95 2.04 -0.42
CA HIS A 64 21.27 2.02 -1.85
C HIS A 64 22.05 3.25 -2.34
N ASN A 65 22.24 4.28 -1.50
CA ASN A 65 22.77 5.59 -1.89
C ASN A 65 22.11 6.19 -3.17
N ASP A 66 20.93 5.68 -3.53
CA ASP A 66 20.17 5.99 -4.73
C ASP A 66 18.72 6.27 -4.34
N ARG A 67 18.49 7.49 -3.87
CA ARG A 67 17.18 7.94 -3.42
C ARG A 67 16.18 8.07 -4.57
N GLU A 68 16.66 8.54 -5.72
CA GLU A 68 15.82 8.75 -6.91
C GLU A 68 15.40 7.42 -7.52
N GLY A 69 16.32 6.45 -7.66
CA GLY A 69 15.98 5.11 -8.14
C GLY A 69 15.02 4.36 -7.23
N THR A 70 15.17 4.50 -5.90
CA THR A 70 14.22 3.92 -4.93
C THR A 70 12.83 4.56 -5.05
N ARG A 71 12.75 5.87 -5.28
CA ARG A 71 11.48 6.58 -5.49
C ARG A 71 10.80 6.14 -6.80
N ASP A 72 11.55 6.07 -7.90
CA ASP A 72 11.01 5.66 -9.19
C ASP A 72 10.52 4.20 -9.17
N ALA A 73 11.25 3.32 -8.48
CA ALA A 73 10.84 1.94 -8.27
C ALA A 73 9.53 1.85 -7.49
N LEU A 74 9.37 2.63 -6.42
CA LEU A 74 8.13 2.69 -5.64
C LEU A 74 6.95 3.19 -6.49
N LEU A 75 7.12 4.27 -7.23
CA LEU A 75 6.06 4.83 -8.09
C LEU A 75 5.62 3.83 -9.15
N ARG A 76 6.58 3.16 -9.82
CA ARG A 76 6.25 2.09 -10.77
C ARG A 76 5.60 0.89 -10.11
N GLY A 77 6.01 0.54 -8.90
CA GLY A 77 5.37 -0.52 -8.11
C GLY A 77 3.92 -0.19 -7.76
N MET A 78 3.59 1.08 -7.55
CA MET A 78 2.21 1.52 -7.34
C MET A 78 1.38 1.47 -8.64
N ASP A 79 1.97 1.88 -9.77
CA ASP A 79 1.28 1.86 -11.07
C ASP A 79 1.08 0.43 -11.61
N GLY A 80 1.97 -0.51 -11.28
CA GLY A 80 1.92 -1.89 -11.76
C GLY A 80 1.19 -2.88 -10.85
N ALA A 81 0.64 -2.43 -9.71
CA ALA A 81 0.03 -3.30 -8.69
C ALA A 81 -1.46 -3.63 -8.92
N ASP A 82 -2.00 -3.40 -10.13
CA ASP A 82 -3.36 -3.80 -10.52
C ASP A 82 -3.62 -5.31 -10.32
#